data_AF-A0A535H5L7-F1
#
_entry.id   AF-A0A535H5L7-F1
#
_cell.length_a   1.000
_cell.length_b   1.000
_cell.length_c   1.000
_cell.angle_alpha   90.00
_cell.angle_beta   90.00
_cell.angle_gamma   90.00
#
_symmetry.space_group_name_H-M   'P 1'
#
loop_
_entity.id
_entity.type
_entity.pdbx_description
1 polymer ?
#
loop_
_entity_poly.entity_id
_entity_poly.type
_entity_poly.pdbx_seq_one_letter_code
_entity_poly.pdbx_strand_id
1 'polypeptide(L)'
;MYIRVLVLSLLLFVAAFGAHEVMHLLLIYAVGSQGAIIVRPWHFGYLDVTVPALHAQPAQQLDVVRQSIVNFFGPFLAAAPFAALLVYVREPIALAALIANVVILVFYAIIELGDLLLEQVWDVDLSLLTTPEFNYGVPLLVILLTAATLGVASAIGSRRIPE
;
A
#
# COMPACT_ATOMS: atom_id res chain seq x y z
N MET A 1 -9.11 -16.62 15.06
CA MET A 1 -9.57 -15.90 13.85
C MET A 1 -8.68 -14.72 13.52
N TYR A 2 -8.44 -13.80 14.47
CA TYR A 2 -7.54 -12.65 14.31
C TYR A 2 -6.17 -12.97 13.69
N ILE A 3 -5.45 -13.93 14.26
CA ILE A 3 -4.11 -14.32 13.77
C ILE A 3 -4.12 -14.73 12.30
N ARG A 4 -5.19 -15.41 11.83
CA ARG A 4 -5.30 -15.83 10.43
C ARG A 4 -5.47 -14.64 9.49
N VAL A 5 -6.30 -13.64 9.88
CA VAL A 5 -6.44 -12.39 9.13
C VAL A 5 -5.10 -11.66 9.10
N LEU A 6 -4.43 -11.52 10.25
CA LEU A 6 -3.13 -10.84 10.34
C LEU A 6 -2.10 -11.49 9.41
N VAL A 7 -1.91 -12.81 9.52
CA VAL A 7 -0.94 -13.54 8.71
C VAL A 7 -1.26 -13.43 7.22
N LEU A 8 -2.52 -13.65 6.84
CA LEU A 8 -2.92 -13.57 5.44
C LEU A 8 -2.79 -12.15 4.87
N SER A 9 -3.19 -11.13 5.64
CA SER A 9 -3.03 -9.73 5.26
C SER A 9 -1.58 -9.36 5.06
N LEU A 10 -0.67 -9.83 5.92
CA LEU A 10 0.77 -9.58 5.78
C LEU A 10 1.36 -10.27 4.55
N LEU A 11 0.97 -11.51 4.27
CA LEU A 11 1.41 -12.21 3.06
C LEU A 11 0.91 -11.51 1.78
N LEU A 12 -0.36 -11.11 1.77
CA LEU A 12 -0.93 -10.33 0.67
C LEU A 12 -0.29 -8.95 0.55
N PHE A 13 0.11 -8.33 1.67
CA PHE A 13 0.79 -7.04 1.67
C PHE A 13 2.14 -7.11 0.97
N VAL A 14 2.93 -8.17 1.23
CA VAL A 14 4.21 -8.37 0.51
C VAL A 14 3.98 -8.50 -1.01
N ALA A 15 2.96 -9.26 -1.42
CA ALA A 15 2.61 -9.41 -2.84
C ALA A 15 2.09 -8.10 -3.45
N ALA A 16 1.24 -7.36 -2.73
CA ALA A 16 0.68 -6.08 -3.12
C ALA A 16 1.78 -5.02 -3.29
N PHE A 17 2.71 -4.95 -2.34
CA PHE A 17 3.86 -4.03 -2.38
C PHE A 17 4.79 -4.34 -3.56
N GLY A 18 5.07 -5.62 -3.82
CA GLY A 18 5.83 -6.02 -5.01
C GLY A 18 5.11 -5.65 -6.31
N ALA A 19 3.80 -5.88 -6.39
CA ALA A 19 2.99 -5.52 -7.56
C ALA A 19 2.94 -4.00 -7.78
N HIS A 20 2.85 -3.22 -6.70
CA HIS A 20 2.90 -1.76 -6.69
C HIS A 20 4.19 -1.24 -7.35
N GLU A 21 5.35 -1.69 -6.91
CA GLU A 21 6.63 -1.30 -7.50
C GLU A 21 6.78 -1.74 -8.96
N VAL A 22 6.30 -2.95 -9.30
CA VAL A 22 6.28 -3.39 -10.71
C VAL A 22 5.37 -2.52 -11.57
N MET A 23 4.23 -2.08 -11.06
CA MET A 23 3.32 -1.19 -11.80
C MET A 23 3.92 0.20 -12.00
N HIS A 24 4.65 0.74 -11.03
CA HIS A 24 5.43 1.97 -11.26
C HIS A 24 6.41 1.78 -12.42
N LEU A 25 7.20 0.69 -12.41
CA LEU A 25 8.16 0.43 -13.48
C LEU A 25 7.48 0.34 -14.86
N LEU A 26 6.35 -0.36 -14.96
CA LEU A 26 5.57 -0.44 -16.19
C LEU A 26 5.07 0.94 -16.65
N LEU A 27 4.61 1.78 -15.72
CA LEU A 27 4.17 3.13 -16.03
C LEU A 27 5.32 4.05 -16.45
N ILE A 28 6.49 3.91 -15.84
CA ILE A 28 7.72 4.63 -16.25
C ILE A 28 8.02 4.33 -17.72
N TYR A 29 7.95 3.07 -18.13
CA TYR A 29 8.10 2.70 -19.54
C TYR A 29 6.94 3.22 -20.40
N ALA A 30 5.69 3.17 -19.91
CA ALA A 30 4.52 3.63 -20.65
C ALA A 30 4.53 5.15 -20.94
N VAL A 31 5.08 5.96 -20.03
CA VAL A 31 5.26 7.40 -20.23
C VAL A 31 6.51 7.75 -21.07
N GLY A 32 7.17 6.74 -21.66
CA GLY A 32 8.29 6.91 -22.58
C GLY A 32 9.65 7.11 -21.90
N SER A 33 9.78 6.75 -20.63
CA SER A 33 11.05 6.78 -19.91
C SER A 33 11.68 5.39 -19.80
N GLN A 34 12.85 5.31 -19.17
CA GLN A 34 13.51 4.07 -18.79
C GLN A 34 13.64 4.03 -17.27
N GLY A 35 13.74 2.84 -16.69
CA GLY A 35 13.91 2.71 -15.25
C GLY A 35 14.25 1.29 -14.83
N ALA A 36 14.50 1.12 -13.54
CA ALA A 36 14.78 -0.18 -12.94
C ALA A 36 14.17 -0.26 -11.55
N ILE A 37 13.84 -1.47 -11.12
CA ILE A 37 13.61 -1.73 -9.70
C ILE A 37 14.97 -1.83 -9.02
N ILE A 38 15.17 -1.00 -8.01
CA ILE A 38 16.38 -0.99 -7.19
C ILE A 38 16.02 -1.25 -5.73
N VAL A 39 17.04 -1.59 -4.94
CA VAL A 39 16.94 -1.60 -3.49
C VAL A 39 17.75 -0.43 -2.96
N ARG A 40 17.12 0.48 -2.23
CA ARG A 40 17.77 1.65 -1.63
C ARG A 40 17.61 1.66 -0.11
N PRO A 41 18.56 2.25 0.63
CA PRO A 41 18.39 2.47 2.05
C PRO A 41 17.25 3.48 2.30
N TRP A 42 16.33 3.13 3.20
CA TRP A 42 15.26 3.99 3.67
C TRP A 42 15.41 4.20 5.17
N HIS A 43 15.74 5.43 5.53
CA HIS A 43 16.06 5.82 6.90
C HIS A 43 14.78 6.16 7.64
N PHE A 44 14.68 5.69 8.89
CA PHE A 44 13.62 6.07 9.80
C PHE A 44 13.77 7.53 10.21
N GLY A 45 12.66 8.22 10.42
CA GLY A 45 12.65 9.61 10.87
C GLY A 45 12.92 9.78 12.37
N TYR A 46 12.53 8.81 13.21
CA TYR A 46 12.63 8.90 14.68
C TYR A 46 13.71 8.02 15.30
N LEU A 47 14.19 7.02 14.57
CA LEU A 47 15.19 6.06 15.01
C LEU A 47 16.37 6.09 14.05
N ASP A 48 17.59 5.94 14.57
CA ASP A 48 18.80 5.77 13.75
C ASP A 48 18.88 4.33 13.20
N VAL A 49 17.89 3.99 12.38
CA VAL A 49 17.69 2.68 11.77
C VAL A 49 17.40 2.87 10.29
N THR A 50 17.92 1.97 9.48
CA THR A 50 17.69 1.94 8.03
C THR A 50 17.15 0.59 7.63
N VAL A 51 16.15 0.59 6.75
CA VAL A 51 15.63 -0.63 6.12
C VAL A 51 15.82 -0.59 4.61
N PRO A 52 16.01 -1.74 3.95
CA PRO A 52 16.02 -1.79 2.50
C PRO A 52 14.60 -1.54 1.97
N ALA A 53 14.46 -0.59 1.05
CA ALA A 53 13.23 -0.34 0.32
C ALA A 53 13.40 -0.73 -1.15
N LEU A 54 12.45 -1.52 -1.66
CA LEU A 54 12.30 -1.74 -3.08
C LEU A 54 11.72 -0.47 -3.70
N HIS A 55 12.26 0.00 -4.82
CA HIS A 55 11.75 1.19 -5.47
C HIS A 55 11.96 1.14 -6.99
N ALA A 56 10.92 1.43 -7.75
CA ALA A 56 11.00 1.65 -9.19
C ALA A 56 11.53 3.06 -9.49
N GLN A 57 12.80 3.13 -9.88
CA GLN A 57 13.48 4.40 -10.14
C GLN A 57 13.57 4.67 -11.64
N PRO A 58 13.10 5.85 -12.12
CA PRO A 58 13.34 6.27 -13.49
C PRO A 58 14.81 6.67 -13.68
N ALA A 59 15.37 6.38 -14.85
CA ALA A 59 16.76 6.68 -15.21
C ALA A 59 17.02 8.19 -15.35
N GLN A 60 15.96 8.96 -15.58
CA GLN A 60 15.97 10.41 -15.69
C GLN A 60 14.81 10.95 -14.86
N GLN A 61 14.98 12.15 -14.31
CA GLN A 61 13.90 12.80 -13.57
C GLN A 61 12.70 13.04 -14.50
N LEU A 62 11.53 12.63 -14.06
CA LEU A 62 10.28 12.85 -14.79
C LEU A 62 9.76 14.26 -14.48
N ASP A 63 9.08 14.87 -15.45
CA ASP A 63 8.30 16.07 -15.18
C ASP A 63 7.11 15.74 -14.25
N VAL A 64 6.55 16.77 -13.61
CA VAL A 64 5.48 16.64 -12.61
C VAL A 64 4.27 15.87 -13.15
N VAL A 65 3.92 16.05 -14.42
CA VAL A 65 2.75 15.37 -15.02
C VAL A 65 3.01 13.88 -15.13
N ARG A 66 4.15 13.49 -15.70
CA ARG A 66 4.55 12.09 -15.83
C ARG A 66 4.73 11.43 -14.47
N GLN A 67 5.39 12.11 -13.52
CA GLN A 67 5.58 11.61 -12.17
C GLN A 67 4.23 11.45 -11.44
N SER A 68 3.28 12.36 -11.64
CA SER A 68 1.92 12.26 -11.07
C SER A 68 1.19 11.02 -11.58
N ILE A 69 1.30 10.73 -12.88
CA ILE A 69 0.73 9.51 -13.48
C ILE A 69 1.37 8.28 -12.84
N VAL A 70 2.70 8.23 -12.76
CA VAL A 70 3.41 7.08 -12.19
C VAL A 70 3.06 6.87 -10.72
N ASN A 71 3.13 7.92 -9.90
CA ASN A 71 2.87 7.87 -8.45
C ASN A 71 1.43 7.46 -8.12
N PHE A 72 0.44 8.03 -8.83
CA PHE A 72 -0.94 7.66 -8.57
C PHE A 72 -1.28 6.27 -9.11
N PHE A 73 -0.96 6.03 -10.39
CA PHE A 73 -1.43 4.82 -11.07
C PHE A 73 -0.64 3.57 -10.73
N GLY A 74 0.60 3.67 -10.23
CA GLY A 74 1.38 2.50 -9.80
C GLY A 74 0.62 1.66 -8.76
N PRO A 75 0.40 2.20 -7.56
CA PRO A 75 -0.37 1.52 -6.51
C PRO A 75 -1.85 1.33 -6.91
N PHE A 76 -2.48 2.28 -7.60
CA PHE A 76 -3.90 2.14 -8.01
C PHE A 76 -4.12 0.96 -8.96
N LEU A 77 -3.27 0.79 -9.98
CA LEU A 77 -3.37 -0.34 -10.91
C LEU A 77 -2.96 -1.66 -10.24
N ALA A 78 -2.02 -1.62 -9.28
CA ALA A 78 -1.71 -2.79 -8.46
C ALA A 78 -2.92 -3.23 -7.61
N ALA A 79 -3.80 -2.30 -7.20
CA ALA A 79 -5.01 -2.63 -6.46
C ALA A 79 -6.07 -3.32 -7.32
N ALA A 80 -6.10 -3.08 -8.63
CA ALA A 80 -7.12 -3.58 -9.54
C ALA A 80 -7.30 -5.12 -9.51
N PRO A 81 -6.25 -5.97 -9.63
CA PRO A 81 -6.42 -7.41 -9.54
C PRO A 81 -6.92 -7.87 -8.16
N PHE A 82 -6.48 -7.23 -7.08
CA PHE A 82 -6.96 -7.53 -5.72
C PHE A 82 -8.44 -7.15 -5.57
N ALA A 83 -8.84 -6.00 -6.09
CA ALA A 83 -10.23 -5.55 -6.09
C ALA A 83 -11.12 -6.46 -6.94
N ALA A 84 -10.64 -6.95 -8.09
CA ALA A 84 -11.38 -7.90 -8.91
C ALA A 84 -11.66 -9.22 -8.17
N LEU A 85 -10.71 -9.70 -7.37
CA LEU A 85 -10.89 -10.91 -6.55
C LEU A 85 -12.00 -10.75 -5.49
N LEU A 86 -12.33 -9.53 -5.05
CA LEU A 86 -13.41 -9.29 -4.09
C LEU A 86 -14.79 -9.75 -4.60
N VAL A 87 -14.99 -9.85 -5.92
CA VAL A 87 -16.23 -10.36 -6.51
C VAL A 87 -16.42 -11.86 -6.23
N TYR A 88 -15.32 -12.60 -6.13
CA TYR A 88 -15.30 -14.07 -6.05
C TYR A 88 -15.02 -14.60 -4.65
N VAL A 89 -14.16 -13.92 -3.88
CA VAL A 89 -13.77 -14.37 -2.54
C VAL A 89 -14.91 -14.12 -1.56
N ARG A 90 -15.47 -15.19 -1.01
CA ARG A 90 -16.55 -15.13 0.00
C ARG A 90 -16.13 -15.62 1.39
N GLU A 91 -14.96 -16.26 1.49
CA GLU A 91 -14.43 -16.70 2.79
C GLU A 91 -14.08 -15.45 3.63
N PRO A 92 -14.63 -15.29 4.86
CA PRO A 92 -14.55 -14.03 5.59
C PRO A 92 -13.13 -13.56 5.92
N ILE A 93 -12.22 -14.50 6.22
CA ILE A 93 -10.83 -14.17 6.58
C ILE A 93 -10.08 -13.65 5.34
N ALA A 94 -10.20 -14.37 4.22
CA ALA A 94 -9.60 -13.99 2.94
C ALA A 94 -10.20 -12.69 2.40
N LEU A 95 -11.52 -12.51 2.51
CA LEU A 95 -12.19 -11.28 2.11
C LEU A 95 -11.68 -10.09 2.91
N ALA A 96 -11.60 -10.21 4.24
CA ALA A 96 -11.09 -9.14 5.10
C ALA A 96 -9.63 -8.79 4.77
N ALA A 97 -8.77 -9.81 4.61
CA ALA A 97 -7.38 -9.61 4.26
C ALA A 97 -7.21 -8.94 2.88
N LEU A 98 -8.06 -9.31 1.92
CA LEU A 98 -8.06 -8.73 0.58
C LEU A 98 -8.52 -7.26 0.60
N ILE A 99 -9.60 -6.95 1.32
CA ILE A 99 -10.09 -5.58 1.51
C ILE A 99 -9.01 -4.69 2.14
N ALA A 100 -8.34 -5.16 3.20
CA ALA A 100 -7.27 -4.41 3.85
C ALA A 100 -6.17 -4.02 2.86
N ASN A 101 -5.74 -4.95 2.01
CA ASN A 101 -4.69 -4.70 1.03
C ASN A 101 -5.12 -3.78 -0.11
N VAL A 102 -6.38 -3.87 -0.56
CA VAL A 102 -6.93 -2.90 -1.52
C VAL A 102 -6.94 -1.49 -0.91
N VAL A 103 -7.37 -1.35 0.35
CA VAL A 103 -7.37 -0.06 1.05
C VAL A 103 -5.96 0.50 1.20
N ILE A 104 -4.97 -0.35 1.52
CA ILE A 104 -3.56 0.05 1.63
C ILE A 104 -3.01 0.56 0.30
N LEU A 105 -3.29 -0.12 -0.81
CA LEU A 105 -2.83 0.33 -2.13
C LEU A 105 -3.53 1.64 -2.55
N VAL A 106 -4.82 1.79 -2.25
CA VAL A 106 -5.51 3.07 -2.47
C VAL A 106 -4.90 4.18 -1.62
N PHE A 107 -4.53 3.88 -0.37
CA PHE A 107 -3.80 4.81 0.49
C PHE A 107 -2.48 5.26 -0.17
N TYR A 108 -1.64 4.32 -0.63
CA TYR A 108 -0.39 4.65 -1.34
C TYR A 108 -0.63 5.53 -2.57
N ALA A 109 -1.64 5.22 -3.39
CA ALA A 109 -1.98 6.03 -4.56
C ALA A 109 -2.29 7.49 -4.21
N ILE A 110 -2.99 7.71 -3.10
CA ILE A 110 -3.33 9.06 -2.64
C ILE A 110 -2.10 9.76 -2.07
N ILE A 111 -1.33 9.10 -1.21
CA ILE A 111 -0.22 9.77 -0.53
C ILE A 111 0.96 10.04 -1.46
N GLU A 112 1.27 9.16 -2.40
CA GLU A 112 2.40 9.39 -3.32
C GLU A 112 2.12 10.49 -4.34
N LEU A 113 0.87 10.62 -4.77
CA LEU A 113 0.45 11.77 -5.57
C LEU A 113 0.43 13.03 -4.70
N GLY A 114 -0.14 12.95 -3.51
CA GLY A 114 -0.26 14.08 -2.58
C GLY A 114 1.09 14.68 -2.22
N ASP A 115 2.05 13.84 -1.84
CA ASP A 115 3.42 14.20 -1.49
C ASP A 115 4.12 14.92 -2.65
N LEU A 116 4.08 14.34 -3.86
CA LEU A 116 4.62 14.95 -5.07
C LEU A 116 4.03 16.35 -5.32
N LEU A 117 2.71 16.49 -5.24
CA LEU A 117 2.06 17.77 -5.53
C LEU A 117 2.35 18.80 -4.44
N LEU A 118 2.37 18.39 -3.17
CA LEU A 118 2.73 19.27 -2.05
C LEU A 118 4.14 19.81 -2.23
N GLU A 119 5.10 18.95 -2.56
CA GLU A 119 6.49 19.34 -2.77
C GLU A 119 6.66 20.18 -4.06
N GLN A 120 6.22 19.67 -5.21
CA GLN A 120 6.57 20.25 -6.51
C GLN A 120 5.63 21.37 -6.99
N VAL A 121 4.41 21.47 -6.44
CA VAL A 121 3.42 22.49 -6.83
C VAL A 121 3.20 23.52 -5.74
N TRP A 122 3.17 23.09 -4.47
CA TRP A 122 2.90 23.98 -3.33
C TRP A 122 4.14 24.35 -2.51
N ASP A 123 5.32 23.81 -2.83
CA ASP A 123 6.59 24.05 -2.10
C ASP A 123 6.46 23.76 -0.59
N VAL A 124 5.69 22.72 -0.25
CA VAL A 124 5.47 22.25 1.12
C VAL A 124 6.13 20.88 1.28
N ASP A 125 7.23 20.85 2.03
CA ASP A 125 7.88 19.60 2.43
C ASP A 125 7.15 19.00 3.65
N LEU A 126 6.51 17.85 3.43
CA LEU A 126 5.89 17.01 4.45
C LEU A 126 6.60 15.66 4.56
N SER A 127 7.91 15.71 4.81
CA SER A 127 8.79 14.55 5.05
C SER A 127 8.19 13.38 5.85
N LEU A 128 7.25 13.63 6.79
CA LEU A 128 6.52 12.57 7.48
C LEU A 128 5.83 11.57 6.53
N LEU A 129 5.24 12.05 5.43
CA LEU A 129 4.52 11.24 4.46
C LEU A 129 5.41 10.24 3.73
N THR A 130 6.72 10.49 3.70
CA THR A 130 7.73 9.64 3.04
C THR A 130 8.58 8.85 4.03
N THR A 131 8.30 8.93 5.34
CA THR A 131 9.00 8.13 6.35
C THR A 131 8.56 6.66 6.34
N PRO A 132 9.47 5.70 6.63
CA PRO A 132 9.10 4.31 6.83
C PRO A 132 8.05 4.12 7.93
N GLU A 133 8.12 4.92 9.00
CA GLU A 133 7.20 4.83 10.13
C GLU A 133 5.76 5.07 9.73
N PHE A 134 5.53 6.09 8.90
CA PHE A 134 4.20 6.39 8.40
C PHE A 134 3.77 5.36 7.35
N ASN A 135 4.65 5.06 6.40
CA ASN A 135 4.36 4.18 5.28
C ASN A 135 4.19 2.70 5.65
N TYR A 136 4.74 2.23 6.75
CA TYR A 136 4.48 0.88 7.29
C TYR A 136 3.50 0.90 8.46
N GLY A 137 3.49 1.98 9.25
CA GLY A 137 2.60 2.12 10.40
C GLY A 137 1.13 2.21 10.00
N VAL A 138 0.80 3.00 8.97
CA VAL A 138 -0.60 3.10 8.49
C VAL A 138 -1.11 1.77 7.94
N PRO A 139 -0.39 1.05 7.04
CA PRO A 139 -0.79 -0.29 6.62
C PRO A 139 -0.93 -1.28 7.77
N LEU A 140 0.01 -1.29 8.71
CA LEU A 140 -0.09 -2.15 9.89
C LEU A 140 -1.35 -1.83 10.69
N LEU A 141 -1.67 -0.55 10.90
CA LEU A 141 -2.89 -0.13 11.58
C LEU A 141 -4.14 -0.61 10.83
N VAL A 142 -4.19 -0.47 9.50
CA VAL A 142 -5.31 -0.98 8.68
C VAL A 142 -5.49 -2.49 8.86
N ILE A 143 -4.40 -3.26 8.85
CA ILE A 143 -4.43 -4.71 9.05
C ILE A 143 -4.93 -5.06 10.47
N LEU A 144 -4.42 -4.38 11.50
CA LEU A 144 -4.81 -4.59 12.89
C LEU A 144 -6.28 -4.26 13.12
N LEU A 145 -6.76 -3.12 12.61
CA LEU A 145 -8.17 -2.71 12.71
C LEU A 145 -9.09 -3.66 11.96
N THR A 146 -8.69 -4.13 10.79
CA THR A 146 -9.45 -5.12 10.02
C THR A 146 -9.59 -6.42 10.80
N ALA A 147 -8.48 -6.92 11.35
CA ALA A 147 -8.50 -8.10 12.19
C ALA A 147 -9.42 -7.87 13.40
N ALA A 148 -9.20 -6.78 14.15
CA ALA A 148 -9.98 -6.35 15.33
C ALA A 148 -11.50 -6.36 15.04
N THR A 149 -11.90 -5.71 13.95
CA THR A 149 -13.31 -5.58 13.54
C THR A 149 -13.93 -6.95 13.27
N LEU A 150 -13.26 -7.81 12.51
CA LEU A 150 -13.80 -9.11 12.15
C LEU A 150 -14.01 -10.01 13.37
N GLY A 151 -13.07 -10.02 14.31
CA GLY A 151 -13.24 -10.84 15.50
C GLY A 151 -14.23 -10.28 16.53
N VAL A 152 -14.44 -8.97 16.60
CA VAL A 152 -15.55 -8.39 17.38
C VAL A 152 -16.88 -8.82 16.76
N ALA A 153 -17.02 -8.71 15.43
CA ALA A 153 -18.22 -9.15 14.72
C ALA A 153 -18.51 -10.64 14.94
N SER A 154 -17.49 -11.49 14.89
CA SER A 154 -17.64 -12.92 15.17
C SER A 154 -18.03 -13.20 16.62
N ALA A 155 -17.45 -12.51 17.60
CA ALA A 155 -17.79 -12.67 19.01
C ALA A 155 -19.22 -12.24 19.33
N ILE A 156 -19.71 -11.17 18.69
CA ILE A 156 -21.11 -10.72 18.82
C ILE A 156 -22.06 -11.72 18.15
N GLY A 157 -21.71 -12.21 16.96
CA GLY A 157 -22.49 -13.22 16.24
C GLY A 157 -22.64 -14.52 17.02
N SER A 158 -21.57 -14.98 17.69
CA SER A 158 -21.62 -16.18 18.52
C SER A 158 -22.43 -16.04 19.81
N ARG A 159 -22.68 -14.81 20.29
CA ARG A 159 -23.46 -14.55 21.51
C ARG A 159 -24.98 -14.51 21.27
N ARG A 160 -25.44 -14.49 20.02
CA ARG A 160 -26.87 -14.36 19.68
C ARG A 160 -27.67 -15.68 19.63
N ILE A 161 -27.19 -16.77 20.23
CA ILE A 161 -27.97 -18.00 20.40
C ILE A 161 -28.00 -18.43 21.87
N PRO A 162 -29.04 -18.05 22.61
CA PRO A 162 -29.68 -18.91 23.60
C PRO A 162 -30.99 -19.44 23.01
N GLU A 163 -31.11 -20.76 22.90
CA GLU A 163 -32.41 -21.45 22.72
C GLU A 163 -33.31 -21.25 23.94
#